data_AF-A0A7S1L0R0-F1
#
_entry.id   AF-A0A7S1L0R0-F1
#
_cell.length_a   1.000
_cell.length_b   1.000
_cell.length_c   1.000
_cell.angle_alpha   90.00
_cell.angle_beta   90.00
_cell.angle_gamma   90.00
#
_symmetry.space_group_name_H-M   'P 1'
#
loop_
_entity.id
_entity.type
_entity.pdbx_description
1 polymer ?
#
loop_
_entity_poly.entity_id
_entity_poly.type
_entity_poly.pdbx_seq_one_letter_code
_entity_poly.pdbx_strand_id
1 'polypeptide(L)'
;GDLSFYAVSSPTHDAEEAPFSWIAQNVSVDGCRPTEHRGHPEVWGFSWFAVPSTIRTEEPWRYGEKGAIAGIGVMCVILSTVALRWGLAVTRRRKQCSFDMSPTESESYTRLGA
;
A
#
# COMPACT_ATOMS: atom_id res chain seq x y z
N GLY A 1 27.38 -9.63 -42.80
CA GLY A 1 27.53 -10.32 -41.52
C GLY A 1 26.30 -10.02 -40.69
N ASP A 2 25.79 -11.01 -39.96
CA ASP A 2 24.74 -10.79 -38.97
C ASP A 2 25.35 -10.05 -37.77
N LEU A 3 24.69 -8.98 -37.31
CA LEU A 3 25.10 -8.17 -36.17
C LEU A 3 24.17 -8.40 -34.95
N SER A 4 23.42 -9.50 -34.96
CA SER A 4 22.55 -9.87 -33.86
C SER A 4 23.29 -10.57 -32.73
N PHE A 5 22.91 -10.28 -31.49
CA PHE A 5 23.44 -10.94 -30.29
C PHE A 5 22.43 -10.94 -29.15
N TYR A 6 22.62 -11.83 -28.16
CA TYR A 6 21.84 -11.83 -26.93
C TYR A 6 22.56 -11.02 -25.85
N ALA A 7 21.79 -10.27 -25.07
CA ALA A 7 22.29 -9.49 -23.95
C ALA A 7 21.35 -9.62 -22.74
N VAL A 8 21.89 -9.39 -21.55
CA VAL A 8 21.14 -9.24 -20.31
C VAL A 8 21.79 -8.12 -19.51
N SER A 9 20.99 -7.29 -18.84
CA SER A 9 21.46 -6.21 -17.98
C SER A 9 20.96 -6.49 -16.58
N SER A 10 21.70 -7.31 -15.83
CA SER A 10 21.44 -7.60 -14.42
C SER A 10 22.69 -8.20 -13.77
N PRO A 11 22.84 -8.07 -12.45
CA PRO A 11 23.77 -8.91 -11.70
C PRO A 11 23.46 -10.38 -11.93
N THR A 12 24.51 -11.20 -12.06
CA THR A 12 24.39 -12.65 -12.15
C THR A 12 23.78 -13.18 -10.85
N HIS A 13 22.80 -14.07 -11.00
CA HIS A 13 22.18 -14.80 -9.90
C HIS A 13 21.85 -16.21 -10.38
N ASP A 14 21.93 -17.19 -9.48
CA ASP A 14 21.55 -18.56 -9.78
C ASP A 14 20.02 -18.74 -9.70
N ALA A 15 19.51 -19.86 -10.23
CA ALA A 15 18.08 -20.15 -10.24
C ALA A 15 17.44 -20.27 -8.85
N GLU A 16 18.25 -20.57 -7.83
CA GLU A 16 17.82 -20.69 -6.43
C GLU A 16 18.01 -19.39 -5.64
N GLU A 17 18.64 -18.36 -6.25
CA GLU A 17 18.91 -17.09 -5.61
C GLU A 17 17.82 -16.06 -5.94
N ALA A 18 17.55 -15.18 -4.97
CA ALA A 18 16.69 -14.04 -5.23
C ALA A 18 17.39 -13.05 -6.18
N PRO A 19 16.66 -12.44 -7.13
CA PRO A 19 17.21 -11.37 -7.96
C PRO A 19 17.76 -10.24 -7.09
N PHE A 20 18.80 -9.56 -7.57
CA PHE A 20 19.38 -8.42 -6.87
C PHE A 20 18.33 -7.34 -6.63
N SER A 21 18.27 -6.83 -5.41
CA SER A 21 17.39 -5.75 -4.98
C SER A 21 18.15 -4.72 -4.17
N TRP A 22 17.96 -3.44 -4.46
CA TRP A 22 18.64 -2.35 -3.77
C TRP A 22 18.28 -2.32 -2.28
N ILE A 23 16.99 -2.37 -1.93
CA ILE A 23 16.54 -2.34 -0.53
C ILE A 23 16.99 -3.56 0.30
N ALA A 24 17.29 -4.69 -0.36
CA ALA A 24 17.73 -5.91 0.30
C ALA A 24 19.26 -5.98 0.52
N GLN A 25 20.02 -4.96 0.10
CA GLN A 25 21.47 -4.95 0.27
C GLN A 25 21.88 -4.79 1.74
N ASN A 26 23.00 -5.40 2.11
CA ASN A 26 23.57 -5.27 3.44
C ASN A 26 24.20 -3.88 3.63
N VAL A 27 23.51 -3.02 4.38
CA VAL A 27 23.96 -1.65 4.72
C VAL A 27 25.13 -1.60 5.71
N SER A 28 25.58 -2.75 6.24
CA SER A 28 26.77 -2.79 7.11
C SER A 28 28.07 -2.62 6.33
N VAL A 29 28.04 -2.71 4.99
CA VAL A 29 29.20 -2.52 4.12
C VAL A 29 29.39 -1.03 3.89
N ASP A 30 30.60 -0.52 4.19
CA ASP A 30 30.92 0.89 3.97
C ASP A 30 30.76 1.28 2.49
N GLY A 31 30.14 2.44 2.26
CA GLY A 31 29.80 2.92 0.92
C GLY A 31 28.57 2.28 0.27
N CYS A 32 27.92 1.29 0.89
CA CYS A 32 26.65 0.77 0.38
C CYS A 32 25.52 1.78 0.63
N ARG A 33 24.96 2.35 -0.44
CA ARG A 33 23.88 3.34 -0.37
C ARG A 33 22.66 2.87 -1.17
N PRO A 34 21.80 2.02 -0.58
CA PRO A 34 20.58 1.50 -1.23
C PRO A 34 19.59 2.54 -1.72
N THR A 35 19.75 3.81 -1.41
CA THR A 35 18.86 4.89 -1.86
C THR A 35 19.43 5.67 -3.05
N GLU A 36 20.69 5.44 -3.41
CA GLU A 36 21.41 6.14 -4.47
C GLU A 36 21.38 5.39 -5.80
N HIS A 37 20.18 4.99 -6.26
CA HIS A 37 19.98 4.27 -7.53
C HIS A 37 18.92 4.94 -8.43
N ARG A 38 18.84 6.27 -8.41
CA ARG A 38 17.87 7.01 -9.25
C ARG A 38 18.04 6.64 -10.74
N GLY A 39 16.93 6.28 -11.37
CA GLY A 39 16.91 5.85 -12.77
C GLY A 39 17.14 4.35 -12.98
N HIS A 40 17.50 3.61 -11.93
CA HIS A 40 17.59 2.15 -11.95
C HIS A 40 16.36 1.51 -11.29
N PRO A 41 15.98 0.29 -11.73
CA PRO A 41 14.90 -0.45 -11.10
C PRO A 41 15.28 -0.90 -9.69
N GLU A 42 14.27 -1.05 -8.83
CA GLU A 42 14.43 -1.54 -7.45
C GLU A 42 14.95 -2.99 -7.41
N VAL A 43 14.49 -3.82 -8.36
CA VAL A 43 14.82 -5.24 -8.47
C VAL A 43 15.30 -5.54 -9.89
N TRP A 44 16.39 -6.30 -10.01
CA TRP A 44 17.05 -6.65 -11.27
C TRP A 44 16.81 -8.12 -11.61
N GLY A 45 15.66 -8.40 -12.22
CA GLY A 45 15.24 -9.74 -12.66
C GLY A 45 15.08 -9.86 -14.18
N PHE A 46 15.95 -9.21 -14.96
CA PHE A 46 15.84 -9.22 -16.42
C PHE A 46 16.28 -10.56 -17.02
N SER A 47 15.52 -11.02 -18.00
CA SER A 47 15.89 -12.17 -18.83
C SER A 47 16.74 -11.74 -20.03
N TRP A 48 17.40 -12.72 -20.66
CA TRP A 48 18.10 -12.51 -21.92
C TRP A 48 17.19 -11.93 -23.00
N PHE A 49 17.68 -10.96 -23.76
CA PHE A 49 17.00 -10.34 -24.88
C PHE A 49 17.92 -10.29 -26.11
N ALA A 50 17.33 -10.42 -27.30
CA ALA A 50 18.07 -10.30 -28.56
C ALA A 50 18.19 -8.83 -28.99
N VAL A 51 19.34 -8.46 -29.53
CA VAL A 51 19.69 -7.12 -30.03
C VAL A 51 20.14 -7.22 -31.49
N PRO A 52 19.70 -6.34 -32.40
CA PRO A 52 18.61 -5.40 -32.20
C PRO A 52 17.31 -6.17 -31.97
N SER A 53 16.57 -5.82 -30.92
CA SER A 53 15.20 -6.31 -30.82
C SER A 53 14.48 -5.65 -31.97
N THR A 54 13.98 -6.43 -32.92
CA THR A 54 13.02 -5.89 -33.87
C THR A 54 11.84 -5.43 -33.02
N ILE A 55 11.76 -4.14 -32.71
CA ILE A 55 10.66 -3.54 -31.98
C ILE A 55 9.43 -3.77 -32.85
N ARG A 56 8.75 -4.90 -32.67
CA ARG A 56 7.31 -4.92 -32.87
C ARG A 56 6.79 -4.11 -31.70
N THR A 57 6.35 -2.89 -32.02
CA THR A 57 5.55 -2.02 -31.16
C THR A 57 4.26 -2.75 -30.78
N GLU A 58 4.36 -3.76 -29.92
CA GLU A 58 3.24 -4.20 -29.12
C GLU A 58 3.31 -3.37 -27.85
N GLU A 59 2.47 -2.34 -27.79
CA GLU A 59 2.37 -1.47 -26.63
C GLU A 59 2.07 -2.29 -25.36
N PRO A 60 2.93 -2.24 -24.33
CA PRO A 60 2.75 -3.05 -23.13
C PRO A 60 1.57 -2.59 -22.25
N TRP A 61 0.90 -1.48 -22.57
CA TRP A 61 -0.12 -0.87 -21.72
C TRP A 61 -1.53 -1.45 -21.88
N ARG A 62 -1.77 -2.42 -22.78
CA ARG A 62 -3.12 -2.94 -23.05
C ARG A 62 -3.51 -4.19 -22.25
N TYR A 63 -2.81 -4.48 -21.15
CA TYR A 63 -3.16 -5.53 -20.20
C TYR A 63 -3.62 -4.91 -18.88
N GLY A 64 -4.90 -4.49 -18.79
CA GLY A 64 -5.43 -4.04 -17.49
C GLY A 64 -6.82 -3.40 -17.46
N GLU A 65 -7.37 -2.96 -18.58
CA GLU A 65 -8.62 -2.18 -18.56
C GLU A 65 -9.89 -3.02 -18.26
N LYS A 66 -9.79 -4.35 -18.21
CA LYS A 66 -10.93 -5.22 -17.88
C LYS A 66 -11.03 -5.62 -16.40
N GLY A 67 -10.06 -5.26 -15.56
CA GLY A 67 -10.03 -5.64 -14.14
C GLY A 67 -10.55 -4.58 -13.16
N ALA A 68 -10.50 -3.29 -13.52
CA ALA A 68 -10.80 -2.19 -12.60
C ALA A 68 -12.29 -2.08 -12.20
N ILE A 69 -13.20 -2.48 -13.09
CA ILE A 69 -14.65 -2.36 -12.85
C ILE A 69 -15.13 -3.35 -11.77
N ALA A 70 -14.51 -4.54 -11.69
CA ALA A 70 -14.89 -5.55 -10.71
C ALA A 70 -14.47 -5.17 -9.27
N GLY A 71 -13.33 -4.50 -9.09
CA GLY A 71 -12.84 -4.10 -7.76
C GLY A 71 -13.65 -3.00 -7.08
N ILE A 72 -14.13 -2.02 -7.85
CA ILE A 72 -14.91 -0.88 -7.32
C ILE A 72 -16.29 -1.36 -6.82
N GLY A 73 -16.93 -2.29 -7.54
CA GLY A 73 -18.22 -2.85 -7.15
C GLY A 73 -18.17 -3.57 -5.79
N VAL A 74 -17.14 -4.37 -5.56
CA VAL A 74 -16.99 -5.14 -4.31
C VAL A 74 -16.71 -4.22 -3.11
N MET A 75 -15.87 -3.21 -3.29
CA MET A 75 -15.57 -2.22 -2.24
C MET A 75 -16.82 -1.44 -1.78
N CYS A 76 -17.67 -1.00 -2.72
CA CYS A 76 -18.90 -0.29 -2.38
C CYS A 76 -19.86 -1.14 -1.54
N VAL A 77 -20.03 -2.43 -1.89
CA VAL A 77 -20.92 -3.34 -1.14
C VAL A 77 -20.41 -3.57 0.29
N ILE A 78 -19.10 -3.74 0.47
CA ILE A 78 -18.50 -3.91 1.81
C ILE A 78 -18.70 -2.65 2.65
N LEU A 79 -18.41 -1.47 2.12
CA LEU A 79 -18.58 -0.22 2.85
C LEU A 79 -20.05 0.05 3.24
N SER A 80 -21.01 -0.25 2.34
CA SER A 80 -22.43 -0.12 2.66
C SER A 80 -22.86 -1.06 3.80
N THR A 81 -22.41 -2.32 3.81
CA THR A 81 -22.78 -3.27 4.89
C THR A 81 -22.19 -2.89 6.25
N VAL A 82 -20.95 -2.38 6.28
CA VAL A 82 -20.32 -1.88 7.52
C VAL A 82 -21.05 -0.64 8.03
N ALA A 83 -21.37 0.33 7.16
CA ALA A 83 -22.12 1.51 7.55
C ALA A 83 -23.51 1.19 8.13
N LEU A 84 -24.24 0.24 7.51
CA LEU A 84 -25.52 -0.25 8.02
C LEU A 84 -25.41 -0.88 9.42
N ARG A 85 -24.38 -1.71 9.64
CA ARG A 85 -24.14 -2.34 10.96
C ARG A 85 -23.80 -1.31 12.04
N TRP A 86 -22.99 -0.30 11.72
CA TRP A 86 -22.64 0.76 12.65
C TRP A 86 -23.84 1.69 12.95
N GLY A 87 -24.64 2.06 11.94
CA GLY A 87 -25.85 2.87 12.12
C GLY A 87 -26.89 2.19 13.01
N LEU A 88 -27.09 0.88 12.88
CA LEU A 88 -27.99 0.11 13.74
C LEU A 88 -27.47 0.00 15.19
N ALA A 89 -26.15 -0.08 15.40
CA ALA A 89 -25.56 -0.09 16.73
C ALA A 89 -25.70 1.25 17.46
N VAL A 90 -25.55 2.37 16.74
CA VAL A 90 -25.68 3.73 17.30
C VAL A 90 -27.12 4.05 17.69
N THR A 91 -28.10 3.64 16.87
CA THR A 91 -29.52 3.86 17.18
C THR A 91 -30.01 3.05 18.38
N ARG A 92 -29.43 1.87 18.66
CA ARG A 92 -29.71 1.10 19.89
C ARG A 92 -29.22 1.77 21.17
N ARG A 93 -28.09 2.49 21.15
CA ARG A 93 -27.56 3.15 22.36
C ARG A 93 -28.34 4.41 22.78
N ARG A 94 -29.08 5.05 21.87
CA ARG A 94 -29.81 6.29 22.19
C ARG A 94 -31.07 6.11 23.04
N LYS A 95 -31.55 4.89 23.26
CA LYS A 95 -32.77 4.64 24.04
C LYS A 95 -32.54 4.32 25.53
N GLN A 96 -31.29 4.24 25.99
CA GLN A 96 -30.98 3.81 27.37
C GLN A 96 -30.64 4.95 28.35
N CYS A 97 -30.43 6.18 27.87
CA CYS A 97 -30.05 7.31 28.73
C CYS A 97 -31.15 8.38 28.74
N SER A 98 -32.33 8.01 29.25
CA SER A 98 -33.27 8.97 29.82
C SER A 98 -33.61 8.46 31.21
N PHE A 99 -32.66 8.64 32.13
CA PHE A 99 -32.88 8.39 33.55
C PHE A 99 -32.78 9.74 34.25
N ASP A 100 -33.85 10.06 34.97
CA ASP A 100 -34.16 11.33 35.61
C ASP A 100 -32.99 11.94 36.42
N MET A 101 -32.73 13.22 36.19
CA MET A 101 -32.01 14.06 37.13
C MET A 101 -33.03 14.73 38.07
N SER A 102 -33.15 14.22 39.29
CA SER A 102 -33.79 14.95 40.39
C SER A 102 -32.92 16.12 40.83
N PRO A 103 -33.50 17.26 41.23
CA PRO A 103 -32.76 18.39 41.79
C PRO A 103 -32.67 18.24 43.32
N THR A 104 -31.46 18.30 43.87
CA THR A 104 -31.22 18.58 45.30
C THR A 104 -30.06 19.56 45.38
N GLU A 105 -30.39 20.82 45.63
CA GLU A 105 -30.04 21.58 46.87
C GLU A 105 -28.52 21.82 46.98
N SER A 106 -28.02 23.02 46.65
CA SER A 106 -28.00 24.22 47.52
C SER A 106 -27.38 23.98 48.89
N GLU A 107 -26.11 24.38 49.06
CA GLU A 107 -25.54 25.07 50.23
C GLU A 107 -24.03 25.28 49.97
N SER A 108 -23.53 26.49 49.71
CA SER A 108 -23.33 27.60 50.66
C SER A 108 -22.36 27.24 51.80
N TYR A 109 -21.05 27.34 51.56
CA TYR A 109 -20.14 27.71 52.65
C TYR A 109 -19.07 28.70 52.20
N THR A 110 -19.11 29.82 52.90
CA THR A 110 -18.41 31.08 52.66
C THR A 110 -17.08 31.09 53.42
N ARG A 111 -16.08 31.77 52.85
CA ARG A 111 -14.97 32.53 53.47
C ARG A 111 -14.55 32.23 54.92
N LEU A 112 -13.22 32.16 55.10
CA LEU A 112 -12.35 33.01 55.96
C LEU A 112 -11.07 32.17 56.18
N GLY A 113 -9.84 32.59 55.88
CA GLY A 113 -9.25 33.92 56.05
C GLY A 113 -8.55 34.01 57.41
N ALA A 114 -7.32 33.49 57.49
CA ALA A 114 -6.23 33.93 58.38
C ALA A 114 -4.95 33.16 58.01
#